data_AF-A0A521DH74-F1
#
_entry.id   AF-A0A521DH74-F1
#
_cell.length_a   1.000
_cell.length_b   1.000
_cell.length_c   1.000
_cell.angle_alpha   90.00
_cell.angle_beta   90.00
_cell.angle_gamma   90.00
#
_symmetry.space_group_name_H-M   'P 1'
#
loop_
_entity.id
_entity.type
_entity.pdbx_description
1 polymer ?
#
loop_
_entity_poly.entity_id
_entity_poly.type
_entity_poly.pdbx_seq_one_letter_code
_entity_poly.pdbx_strand_id
1 'polypeptide(L)'
;MKKLIYSFALIFMLGLGMNTVSAATTKDKVEMTVEQKAQLEKITNRVEEIKAMDKSHMSRAERKELRNELKSMKKEARAMGGGIYLSVGAIIIIILLLILIL
;
A
#
# COMPACT_ATOMS: atom_id res chain seq x y z
N MET A 1 31.72 -33.39 -15.59
CA MET A 1 31.91 -32.41 -16.68
C MET A 1 30.61 -32.08 -17.43
N LYS A 2 29.92 -33.03 -18.07
CA LYS A 2 28.69 -32.74 -18.85
C LYS A 2 27.55 -32.10 -18.03
N LYS A 3 27.34 -32.57 -16.79
CA LYS A 3 26.33 -32.01 -15.86
C LYS A 3 26.63 -30.57 -15.43
N LEU A 4 27.91 -30.21 -15.30
CA LEU A 4 28.34 -28.84 -15.01
C LEU A 4 28.11 -27.95 -16.24
N ILE A 5 28.40 -28.44 -17.45
CA ILE A 5 28.18 -27.71 -18.70
C ILE A 5 26.68 -27.43 -18.90
N TYR A 6 25.79 -28.38 -18.63
CA TYR A 6 24.35 -28.16 -18.69
C TYR A 6 23.85 -27.20 -17.60
N SER A 7 24.43 -27.23 -16.40
CA SER A 7 24.11 -26.28 -15.33
C SER A 7 24.54 -24.85 -15.69
N PHE A 8 25.72 -24.68 -16.28
CA PHE A 8 26.19 -23.37 -16.77
C PHE A 8 25.35 -22.86 -17.96
N ALA A 9 24.95 -23.74 -18.89
CA ALA A 9 24.08 -23.37 -20.01
C ALA A 9 22.68 -22.93 -19.55
N LEU A 10 22.13 -23.56 -18.51
CA LEU A 10 20.84 -23.19 -17.92
C LEU A 10 20.91 -21.78 -17.28
N ILE A 11 21.96 -21.51 -16.49
CA ILE A 11 22.15 -20.20 -15.84
C ILE A 11 22.35 -19.10 -16.89
N PHE A 12 23.08 -19.38 -17.97
CA PHE A 12 23.30 -18.43 -19.07
C PHE A 12 22.00 -18.12 -19.85
N MET A 13 21.13 -19.11 -20.07
CA MET A 13 19.83 -18.90 -20.70
C MET A 13 18.84 -18.12 -19.81
N LEU A 14 18.89 -18.29 -18.49
CA LEU A 14 18.06 -17.50 -17.56
C LEU A 14 18.54 -16.04 -17.40
N GLY A 15 19.83 -15.77 -17.55
CA GLY A 15 20.40 -14.42 -17.40
C GLY A 15 20.02 -13.44 -18.51
N LEU A 16 19.72 -13.93 -19.72
CA LEU A 16 19.39 -13.09 -20.88
C LEU A 16 17.92 -12.61 -20.90
N GLY A 17 17.07 -13.12 -20.01
CA GLY A 17 15.64 -12.78 -19.93
C GLY A 17 15.29 -11.68 -18.92
N MET A 18 16.29 -11.10 -18.22
CA MET A 18 16.04 -10.09 -17.20
C MET A 18 15.70 -8.74 -17.84
N ASN A 19 14.44 -8.55 -18.21
CA ASN A 19 13.90 -7.23 -18.46
C ASN A 19 13.87 -6.48 -17.12
N THR A 20 14.78 -5.54 -16.93
CA THR A 20 14.75 -4.62 -15.80
C THR A 20 13.52 -3.72 -15.96
N VAL A 21 12.41 -4.08 -15.32
CA VAL A 21 11.26 -3.20 -15.17
C VAL A 21 11.68 -2.07 -14.24
N SER A 22 12.09 -0.95 -14.82
CA SER A 22 12.21 0.30 -14.08
C SER A 22 10.80 0.78 -13.80
N ALA A 23 10.40 0.81 -12.53
CA ALA A 23 9.18 1.48 -12.11
C ALA A 23 9.35 2.97 -12.40
N ALA A 24 8.86 3.42 -13.55
CA ALA A 24 8.74 4.84 -13.83
C ALA A 24 7.85 5.45 -12.75
N THR A 25 8.47 6.17 -11.81
CA THR A 25 7.75 7.09 -10.93
C THR A 25 7.43 8.33 -11.76
N THR A 26 6.63 8.16 -12.81
CA THR A 26 5.90 9.28 -13.36
C THR A 26 4.94 9.67 -12.26
N LYS A 27 5.38 10.62 -11.42
CA LYS A 27 4.49 11.43 -10.61
C LYS A 27 3.70 12.31 -11.57
N ASP A 28 2.97 11.70 -12.50
CA ASP A 28 1.80 12.36 -13.03
C ASP A 28 0.99 12.64 -11.77
N LYS A 29 0.87 13.92 -11.45
CA LYS A 29 -0.12 14.35 -10.46
C LYS A 29 -1.42 13.79 -11.01
N VAL A 30 -1.85 12.65 -10.47
CA VAL A 30 -3.17 12.12 -10.73
C VAL A 30 -4.07 13.22 -10.22
N GLU A 31 -4.55 14.07 -11.13
CA GLU A 31 -5.48 15.11 -10.78
C GLU A 31 -6.69 14.39 -10.21
N MET A 32 -6.92 14.56 -8.90
CA MET A 32 -8.03 13.89 -8.23
C MET A 32 -9.31 14.22 -8.99
N THR A 33 -10.08 13.18 -9.30
CA THR A 33 -11.40 13.35 -9.90
C THR A 33 -12.28 14.20 -8.97
N VAL A 34 -13.31 14.84 -9.52
CA VAL A 34 -14.25 15.66 -8.73
C VAL A 34 -14.85 14.85 -7.57
N GLU A 35 -15.13 13.57 -7.81
CA GLU A 35 -15.64 12.63 -6.80
C GLU A 35 -14.62 12.35 -5.69
N GLN A 36 -13.35 12.12 -6.04
CA GLN A 36 -12.29 11.90 -5.06
C GLN A 36 -12.06 13.14 -4.18
N LYS A 37 -12.16 14.35 -4.76
CA LYS A 37 -12.04 15.60 -4.00
C LYS A 37 -13.17 15.74 -2.99
N ALA A 38 -14.42 15.44 -3.40
CA ALA A 38 -15.57 15.47 -2.51
C ALA A 38 -15.47 14.41 -1.39
N GLN A 39 -14.92 13.22 -1.68
CA GLN A 39 -14.67 12.19 -0.66
C GLN A 39 -13.58 12.64 0.33
N LEU A 40 -12.49 13.24 -0.14
CA LEU A 40 -11.44 13.77 0.73
C LEU A 40 -11.93 14.90 1.63
N GLU A 41 -12.79 15.78 1.11
CA GLU A 41 -13.42 16.84 1.89
C GLU A 41 -14.29 16.25 3.02
N LYS A 42 -15.12 15.25 2.72
CA LYS A 42 -15.92 14.53 3.74
C LYS A 42 -15.06 13.93 4.84
N ILE A 43 -13.96 13.26 4.45
CA ILE A 43 -13.00 12.70 5.41
C ILE A 43 -12.38 13.81 6.27
N THR A 44 -11.99 14.92 5.64
CA THR A 44 -11.40 16.06 6.34
C THR A 44 -12.37 16.62 7.39
N ASN A 45 -13.61 16.87 6.99
CA ASN A 45 -14.65 17.41 7.88
C ASN A 45 -14.89 16.48 9.08
N ARG A 46 -14.97 15.16 8.85
CA ARG A 46 -15.17 14.20 9.95
C ARG A 46 -13.96 14.12 10.88
N VAL A 47 -12.74 14.20 10.35
CA VAL A 47 -11.52 14.24 11.17
C VAL A 47 -11.50 15.50 12.04
N GLU A 48 -11.91 16.65 11.50
CA GLU A 48 -12.00 17.90 12.24
C GLU A 48 -13.08 17.85 13.34
N GLU A 49 -14.24 17.28 13.04
CA GLU A 49 -15.30 17.03 14.03
C GLU A 49 -14.78 16.15 15.18
N ILE A 50 -14.15 15.01 14.85
CA ILE A 50 -13.53 14.14 15.86
C ILE A 50 -12.43 14.89 16.61
N LYS A 51 -11.66 15.78 15.96
CA LYS A 51 -10.60 16.55 16.65
C LYS A 51 -11.18 17.56 17.64
N ALA A 52 -12.29 18.22 17.29
CA ALA A 52 -12.94 19.24 18.11
C ALA A 52 -13.77 18.68 19.28
N MET A 53 -14.18 17.42 19.18
CA MET A 53 -15.00 16.75 20.19
C MET A 53 -14.27 16.58 21.54
N ASP A 54 -14.92 16.97 22.65
CA ASP A 54 -14.41 16.72 24.00
C ASP A 54 -14.41 15.22 24.32
N LYS A 55 -13.29 14.70 24.83
CA LYS A 55 -13.06 13.27 25.13
C LYS A 55 -12.82 12.99 26.60
N SER A 56 -12.90 14.03 27.43
CA SER A 56 -12.65 13.97 28.88
C SER A 56 -13.50 12.89 29.56
N HIS A 57 -14.76 12.76 29.14
CA HIS A 57 -15.74 11.84 29.69
C HIS A 57 -15.86 10.49 28.94
N MET A 58 -15.07 10.26 27.90
CA MET A 58 -15.17 9.04 27.10
C MET A 58 -14.49 7.84 27.78
N SER A 59 -15.16 6.70 27.74
CA SER A 59 -14.61 5.40 28.13
C SER A 59 -13.41 5.03 27.24
N ARG A 60 -12.64 4.03 27.70
CA ARG A 60 -11.53 3.49 26.90
C ARG A 60 -12.02 2.82 25.61
N ALA A 61 -13.23 2.24 25.62
CA ALA A 61 -13.82 1.58 24.47
C ALA A 61 -14.20 2.59 23.38
N GLU A 62 -14.92 3.65 23.74
CA GLU A 62 -15.34 4.69 22.78
C GLU A 62 -14.14 5.44 22.21
N ARG A 63 -13.11 5.71 23.02
CA ARG A 63 -11.85 6.28 22.52
C ARG A 63 -11.13 5.34 21.55
N LYS A 64 -11.23 4.03 21.74
CA LYS A 64 -10.66 3.03 20.81
C LYS A 64 -11.43 3.03 19.49
N GLU A 65 -12.75 3.17 19.52
CA GLU A 65 -13.59 3.28 18.33
C GLU A 65 -13.26 4.52 17.51
N LEU A 66 -13.17 5.70 18.13
CA LEU A 66 -12.73 6.92 17.44
C LEU A 66 -11.34 6.76 16.80
N ARG A 67 -10.41 6.09 17.49
CA ARG A 67 -9.08 5.81 16.92
C ARG A 67 -9.14 4.84 15.74
N ASN A 68 -10.06 3.88 15.75
CA ASN A 68 -10.25 2.95 14.64
C ASN A 68 -10.88 3.67 13.44
N GLU A 69 -11.84 4.54 13.68
CA GLU A 69 -12.45 5.41 12.67
C GLU A 69 -11.42 6.35 12.02
N LEU A 70 -10.58 7.02 12.82
CA LEU A 70 -9.48 7.84 12.30
C LEU A 70 -8.48 7.01 11.46
N LYS A 71 -8.24 5.74 11.84
CA LYS A 71 -7.36 4.84 11.07
C LYS A 71 -7.99 4.40 9.76
N SER A 72 -9.30 4.13 9.70
CA SER A 72 -9.97 3.78 8.44
C SER A 72 -9.96 4.97 7.48
N MET A 73 -10.33 6.16 7.96
CA MET A 73 -10.27 7.40 7.18
C MET A 73 -8.86 7.70 6.66
N LYS A 74 -7.82 7.47 7.47
CA LYS A 74 -6.42 7.61 7.04
C LYS A 74 -6.03 6.64 5.92
N LYS A 75 -6.56 5.41 5.94
CA LYS A 75 -6.33 4.45 4.86
C LYS A 75 -7.00 4.94 3.59
N GLU A 76 -8.29 5.27 3.67
CA GLU A 76 -9.08 5.79 2.55
C GLU A 76 -8.45 7.02 1.89
N ALA A 77 -8.02 8.01 2.67
CA ALA A 77 -7.32 9.19 2.17
C ALA A 77 -5.98 8.86 1.46
N ARG A 78 -5.24 7.86 1.96
CA ARG A 78 -4.00 7.40 1.32
C ARG A 78 -4.26 6.66 0.00
N ALA A 79 -5.41 6.00 -0.13
CA ALA A 79 -5.82 5.33 -1.36
C ALA A 79 -6.02 6.36 -2.48
N MET A 80 -6.64 7.48 -2.12
CA MET A 80 -6.95 8.56 -3.06
C MET A 80 -5.69 9.31 -3.53
N GLY A 81 -4.67 9.45 -2.68
CA GLY A 81 -3.43 10.19 -2.97
C GLY A 81 -2.33 9.40 -3.69
N GLY A 82 -2.61 8.22 -4.25
CA GLY A 82 -1.61 7.39 -4.92
C GLY A 82 -0.63 6.67 -3.98
N GLY A 83 -0.99 6.52 -2.69
CA GLY A 83 -0.23 5.70 -1.76
C GLY A 83 -0.31 4.23 -2.15
N ILE A 84 0.83 3.53 -2.18
CA ILE A 84 0.89 2.09 -2.43
C ILE A 84 0.07 1.38 -1.34
N TYR A 85 -1.12 0.91 -1.73
CA TYR A 85 -1.79 -0.16 -1.01
C TYR A 85 -0.99 -1.43 -1.27
N LEU A 86 -0.34 -1.97 -0.24
CA LEU A 86 -0.01 -3.39 -0.26
C LEU A 86 -1.35 -4.12 -0.30
N SER A 87 -1.82 -4.44 -1.50
CA SER A 87 -2.98 -5.28 -1.68
C SER A 87 -2.75 -6.58 -0.91
N VAL A 88 -3.82 -7.26 -0.51
CA VAL A 88 -3.68 -8.59 0.10
C VAL A 88 -2.83 -9.50 -0.82
N GLY A 89 -2.97 -9.37 -2.14
CA GLY A 89 -2.10 -10.03 -3.12
C GLY A 89 -0.62 -9.63 -3.04
N ALA A 90 -0.30 -8.35 -2.86
CA ALA A 90 1.08 -7.89 -2.70
C ALA A 90 1.72 -8.40 -1.38
N ILE A 91 0.93 -8.47 -0.30
CA ILE A 91 1.37 -9.09 0.96
C ILE A 91 1.64 -10.58 0.77
N ILE A 92 0.75 -11.30 0.06
CA ILE A 92 0.93 -12.72 -0.27
C ILE A 92 2.21 -12.92 -1.10
N ILE A 93 2.46 -12.09 -2.12
CA ILE A 93 3.66 -12.18 -2.96
C ILE A 93 4.93 -11.98 -2.13
N ILE A 94 4.96 -10.98 -1.23
CA ILE A 94 6.11 -10.75 -0.35
C ILE A 94 6.35 -11.95 0.58
N ILE A 95 5.29 -12.54 1.14
CA ILE A 95 5.39 -13.73 1.99
C ILE A 95 5.93 -14.93 1.20
N LEU A 96 5.45 -15.17 -0.02
CA LEU A 96 5.93 -16.24 -0.89
C LEU A 96 7.42 -16.07 -1.26
N LEU A 97 7.86 -14.85 -1.52
CA LEU A 97 9.26 -14.56 -1.82
C LEU A 97 10.19 -14.85 -0.62
N LEU A 98 9.76 -14.54 0.61
CA LEU A 98 10.54 -14.84 1.81
C LEU A 98 10.70 -16.35 2.03
N ILE A 99 9.70 -17.16 1.66
CA ILE A 99 9.75 -18.63 1.77
C ILE A 99 10.70 -19.23 0.72
N LEU A 100 10.80 -18.65 -0.48
CA LEU A 100 11.68 -19.16 -1.54
C LEU A 100 13.16 -18.79 -1.36
N ILE A 101 13.43 -17.69 -0.65
CA ILE A 101 14.79 -17.15 -0.46
C ILE A 101 15.45 -17.71 0.81
N LEU A 102 14.66 -18.08 1.82
CA LEU A 102 15.12 -18.73 3.05
C LEU A 102 15.36 -20.23 2.84
#